data_AF-A0A800JPC6-F1
#
_entry.id   AF-A0A800JPC6-F1
#
_cell.length_a   1.000
_cell.length_b   1.000
_cell.length_c   1.000
_cell.angle_alpha   90.00
_cell.angle_beta   90.00
_cell.angle_gamma   90.00
#
_symmetry.space_group_name_H-M   'P 1'
#
loop_
_entity.id
_entity.type
_entity.pdbx_description
1 polymer ?
#
loop_
_entity_poly.entity_id
_entity_poly.type
_entity_poly.pdbx_seq_one_letter_code
_entity_poly.pdbx_strand_id
1 'polypeptide(L)'
;MNTKTTLTCLTASIGLLAFTLPKDEIKFSVNEGTSLTKNFEITVEASLDDLLLNFNGQEIDPAAMGSEFDLADANGSFGYVLSVVDDYVKMDGARTMELHRQVDTMAGEYSAGTGDSGSESAPIEGHTLIFKWNAEEEEYTISEEDKENAVETEDTELFAEDLDLRSLLPNESVSEGDSWTLSGSDLMSLLAPGLDVRKALDKAKEEASEGEMPIEIDEALDMISEGMVLECTYVGTREVEGQTLLVIELSSEFESNIDLSDIILEAIEANMPPEMALDLSVVLEMAAEATGEVSWDARAGHFVNFALEIDIVSVIDASGSMDAGGQEMSGGIEAEASLHYELSASAN
;
A
#
# COMPACT_ATOMS: atom_id res chain seq x y z
N MET A 1 -66.25 46.34 -8.54
CA MET A 1 -66.32 44.95 -8.03
C MET A 1 -64.98 44.31 -8.31
N ASN A 2 -64.10 44.20 -7.32
CA ASN A 2 -62.81 43.50 -7.41
C ASN A 2 -62.60 42.75 -6.10
N THR A 3 -62.76 41.43 -6.15
CA THR A 3 -62.71 40.53 -5.00
C THR A 3 -61.24 40.16 -4.74
N LYS A 4 -60.75 40.48 -3.54
CA LYS A 4 -59.45 40.04 -3.03
C LYS A 4 -59.61 38.66 -2.39
N THR A 5 -58.83 37.68 -2.82
CA THR A 5 -58.74 36.36 -2.18
C THR A 5 -57.38 36.26 -1.52
N THR A 6 -57.37 36.32 -0.19
CA THR A 6 -56.18 36.16 0.65
C THR A 6 -55.97 34.68 0.92
N LEU A 7 -54.88 34.10 0.42
CA LEU A 7 -54.49 32.72 0.64
C LEU A 7 -53.55 32.67 1.86
N THR A 8 -54.07 32.19 2.99
CA THR A 8 -53.31 32.01 4.23
C THR A 8 -52.58 30.67 4.17
N CYS A 9 -51.27 30.69 3.91
CA CYS A 9 -50.43 29.51 3.92
C CYS A 9 -50.08 29.16 5.38
N LEU A 10 -50.63 28.07 5.89
CA LEU A 10 -50.36 27.52 7.22
C LEU A 10 -49.06 26.70 7.13
N THR A 11 -47.91 27.29 7.45
CA THR A 11 -46.64 26.55 7.61
C THR A 11 -46.71 25.73 8.88
N ALA A 12 -47.00 24.44 8.75
CA ALA A 12 -46.83 23.46 9.81
C ALA A 12 -45.33 23.18 9.97
N SER A 13 -44.71 23.78 10.97
CA SER A 13 -43.35 23.44 11.41
C SER A 13 -43.37 22.02 11.99
N ILE A 14 -43.12 21.02 11.15
CA ILE A 14 -42.79 19.68 11.61
C ILE A 14 -41.44 19.82 12.33
N GLY A 15 -41.49 19.79 13.67
CA GLY A 15 -40.29 19.68 14.47
C GLY A 15 -39.64 18.33 14.18
N LEU A 16 -38.62 18.33 13.33
CA LEU A 16 -37.63 17.26 13.30
C LEU A 16 -36.98 17.25 14.69
N LEU A 17 -37.50 16.39 15.57
CA LEU A 17 -36.70 15.85 16.66
C LEU A 17 -35.54 15.13 15.98
N ALA A 18 -34.38 15.76 15.92
CA ALA A 18 -33.14 15.10 15.55
C ALA A 18 -32.90 14.02 16.61
N PHE A 19 -33.32 12.79 16.32
CA PHE A 19 -32.88 11.64 17.08
C PHE A 19 -31.38 11.54 16.83
N THR A 20 -30.58 11.93 17.81
CA THR A 20 -29.16 11.62 17.81
C THR A 20 -29.06 10.11 17.92
N LEU A 21 -28.72 9.46 16.81
CA LEU A 21 -28.38 8.04 16.84
C LEU A 21 -27.22 7.84 17.83
N PRO A 22 -27.17 6.71 18.54
CA PRO A 22 -25.97 6.38 19.31
C PRO A 22 -24.76 6.43 18.38
N LYS A 23 -23.68 7.05 18.86
CA LYS A 23 -22.39 7.06 18.18
C LYS A 23 -21.53 5.96 18.78
N ASP A 24 -20.91 5.18 17.92
CA ASP A 24 -19.97 4.15 18.28
C ASP A 24 -18.55 4.74 18.34
N GLU A 25 -17.77 4.26 19.30
CA GLU A 25 -16.37 4.66 19.46
C GLU A 25 -15.51 3.53 18.92
N ILE A 26 -14.98 3.72 17.71
CA ILE A 26 -14.02 2.81 17.09
C ILE A 26 -12.64 3.37 17.35
N LYS A 27 -11.88 2.74 18.24
CA LYS A 27 -10.53 3.20 18.59
C LYS A 27 -9.64 2.03 18.99
N PHE A 28 -8.35 2.25 18.82
CA PHE A 28 -7.31 1.41 19.40
C PHE A 28 -7.22 1.65 20.91
N SER A 29 -7.46 0.60 21.69
CA SER A 29 -7.47 0.68 23.15
C SER A 29 -7.18 -0.67 23.79
N VAL A 30 -6.17 -1.38 23.27
CA VAL A 30 -5.67 -2.62 23.87
C VAL A 30 -5.19 -2.35 25.30
N ASN A 31 -5.47 -3.28 26.22
CA ASN A 31 -5.04 -3.15 27.60
C ASN A 31 -3.54 -3.44 27.75
N GLU A 32 -2.89 -2.73 28.67
CA GLU A 32 -1.54 -3.09 29.09
C GLU A 32 -1.49 -4.55 29.59
N GLY A 33 -0.49 -5.28 29.12
CA GLY A 33 -0.29 -6.70 29.39
C GLY A 33 -1.12 -7.65 28.53
N THR A 34 -1.85 -7.15 27.53
CA THR A 34 -2.44 -8.00 26.48
C THR A 34 -1.34 -8.56 25.59
N SER A 35 -1.52 -9.80 25.17
CA SER A 35 -0.72 -10.49 24.14
C SER A 35 -1.66 -10.83 22.99
N LEU A 36 -1.29 -10.48 21.75
CA LEU A 36 -2.06 -10.79 20.54
C LEU A 36 -1.21 -11.57 19.56
N THR A 37 -1.73 -12.68 19.05
CA THR A 37 -1.13 -13.35 17.88
C THR A 37 -1.72 -12.75 16.62
N LYS A 38 -0.87 -12.20 15.76
CA LYS A 38 -1.26 -11.56 14.51
C LYS A 38 -0.70 -12.33 13.32
N ASN A 39 -1.52 -12.51 12.30
CA ASN A 39 -1.13 -13.15 11.05
C ASN A 39 -1.50 -12.23 9.90
N PHE A 40 -0.59 -12.07 8.95
CA PHE A 40 -0.78 -11.36 7.69
C PHE A 40 -0.37 -12.30 6.56
N GLU A 41 -1.17 -12.34 5.52
CA GLU A 41 -0.89 -13.09 4.29
C GLU A 41 -1.19 -12.16 3.11
N ILE A 42 -0.19 -11.99 2.25
CA ILE A 42 -0.26 -11.16 1.05
C ILE A 42 -0.03 -12.08 -0.14
N THR A 43 -0.86 -11.91 -1.16
CA THR A 43 -0.62 -12.46 -2.50
C THR A 43 -0.63 -11.33 -3.50
N VAL A 44 0.37 -11.31 -4.37
CA VAL A 44 0.46 -10.39 -5.51
C VAL A 44 0.59 -11.24 -6.75
N GLU A 45 -0.27 -11.02 -7.73
CA GLU A 45 -0.16 -11.60 -9.07
C GLU A 45 0.04 -10.45 -10.05
N ALA A 46 1.05 -10.55 -10.90
CA ALA A 46 1.34 -9.55 -11.93
C ALA A 46 1.34 -10.22 -13.30
N SER A 47 0.77 -9.55 -14.30
CA SER A 47 0.82 -9.97 -15.70
C SER A 47 1.15 -8.82 -16.64
N LEU A 48 1.89 -9.16 -17.70
CA LEU A 48 2.06 -8.30 -18.86
C LEU A 48 1.04 -8.73 -19.91
N ASP A 49 0.00 -7.94 -20.07
CA ASP A 49 -1.19 -8.29 -20.85
C ASP A 49 -1.02 -7.96 -22.34
N ASP A 50 -0.36 -6.84 -22.65
CA ASP A 50 -0.01 -6.43 -24.01
C ASP A 50 1.38 -5.76 -24.08
N LEU A 51 2.04 -5.92 -25.22
CA LEU A 51 3.32 -5.27 -25.51
C LEU A 51 3.45 -4.98 -27.01
N LEU A 52 3.50 -3.70 -27.34
CA LEU A 52 3.75 -3.19 -28.67
C LEU A 52 5.12 -2.52 -28.72
N LEU A 53 5.97 -2.97 -29.64
CA LEU A 53 7.27 -2.35 -29.88
C LEU A 53 7.27 -1.66 -31.24
N ASN A 54 7.81 -0.45 -31.30
CA ASN A 54 7.94 0.30 -32.54
C ASN A 54 9.40 0.72 -32.75
N PHE A 55 9.91 0.54 -33.97
CA PHE A 55 11.24 1.00 -34.37
C PHE A 55 11.21 1.62 -35.75
N ASN A 56 11.63 2.88 -35.86
CA ASN A 56 11.60 3.69 -37.08
C ASN A 56 10.22 3.66 -37.79
N GLY A 57 9.16 3.76 -36.99
CA GLY A 57 7.77 3.75 -37.47
C GLY A 57 7.28 2.38 -37.98
N GLN A 58 8.00 1.30 -37.68
CA GLN A 58 7.57 -0.07 -37.95
C GLN A 58 7.31 -0.79 -36.63
N GLU A 59 6.12 -1.36 -36.52
CA GLU A 59 5.76 -2.26 -35.43
C GLU A 59 6.60 -3.54 -35.53
N ILE A 60 7.19 -3.93 -34.42
CA ILE A 60 7.93 -5.16 -34.23
C ILE A 60 7.05 -6.09 -33.40
N ASP A 61 6.63 -7.19 -34.02
CA ASP A 61 5.99 -8.29 -33.30
C ASP A 61 6.98 -8.86 -32.27
N PRO A 62 6.65 -8.89 -30.96
CA PRO A 62 7.52 -9.46 -29.94
C PRO A 62 7.92 -10.90 -30.24
N ALA A 63 7.06 -11.70 -30.89
CA ALA A 63 7.39 -13.07 -31.29
C ALA A 63 8.50 -13.13 -32.36
N ALA A 64 8.74 -12.04 -33.09
CA ALA A 64 9.84 -11.91 -34.05
C ALA A 64 11.19 -11.66 -33.37
N MET A 65 11.22 -11.30 -32.07
CA MET A 65 12.45 -11.12 -31.30
C MET A 65 13.13 -12.44 -30.93
N GLY A 66 12.42 -13.56 -31.08
CA GLY A 66 12.95 -14.92 -30.93
C GLY A 66 12.11 -15.76 -29.97
N SER A 67 12.38 -17.06 -29.93
CA SER A 67 11.70 -17.98 -29.01
C SER A 67 12.11 -17.81 -27.54
N GLU A 68 13.06 -16.91 -27.26
CA GLU A 68 13.49 -16.55 -25.91
C GLU A 68 12.65 -15.39 -25.32
N PHE A 69 11.73 -14.83 -26.11
CA PHE A 69 10.81 -13.78 -25.68
C PHE A 69 9.39 -14.32 -25.67
N ASP A 70 8.90 -14.74 -24.52
CA ASP A 70 7.50 -15.08 -24.27
C ASP A 70 6.93 -14.07 -23.27
N LEU A 71 5.79 -13.44 -23.59
CA LEU A 71 5.14 -12.51 -22.67
C LEU A 71 4.69 -13.21 -21.38
N ALA A 72 4.39 -14.51 -21.45
CA ALA A 72 4.10 -15.29 -20.25
C ALA A 72 5.28 -15.35 -19.28
N ASP A 73 6.50 -15.09 -19.75
CA ASP A 73 7.68 -15.02 -18.88
C ASP A 73 7.75 -13.73 -18.07
N ALA A 74 7.00 -12.70 -18.47
CA ALA A 74 6.85 -11.45 -17.73
C ALA A 74 5.77 -11.53 -16.64
N ASN A 75 5.00 -12.63 -16.57
CA ASN A 75 4.05 -12.86 -15.48
C ASN A 75 4.79 -13.37 -14.23
N GLY A 76 4.29 -12.99 -13.08
CA GLY A 76 4.86 -13.43 -11.81
C GLY A 76 3.85 -13.39 -10.68
N SER A 77 4.20 -14.06 -9.60
CA SER A 77 3.45 -14.00 -8.35
C SER A 77 4.41 -13.87 -7.18
N PHE A 78 4.01 -13.13 -6.16
CA PHE A 78 4.71 -12.99 -4.90
C PHE A 78 3.73 -13.27 -3.75
N GLY A 79 4.14 -14.13 -2.82
CA GLY A 79 3.43 -14.41 -1.58
C GLY A 79 4.26 -13.95 -0.40
N TYR A 80 3.63 -13.38 0.61
CA TYR A 80 4.29 -13.00 1.86
C TYR A 80 3.43 -13.37 3.06
N VAL A 81 4.05 -14.05 4.04
CA VAL A 81 3.40 -14.44 5.29
C VAL A 81 4.18 -13.86 6.46
N LEU A 82 3.49 -13.12 7.32
CA LEU A 82 4.01 -12.61 8.59
C LEU A 82 3.15 -13.10 9.75
N SER A 83 3.74 -13.82 10.69
CA SER A 83 3.13 -14.20 11.95
C SER A 83 3.94 -13.64 13.10
N VAL A 84 3.29 -12.93 14.00
CA VAL A 84 3.93 -12.32 15.18
C VAL A 84 3.10 -12.49 16.44
N VAL A 85 3.76 -12.42 17.60
CA VAL A 85 3.10 -12.25 18.89
C VAL A 85 3.48 -10.88 19.44
N ASP A 86 2.49 -10.01 19.60
CA ASP A 86 2.62 -8.66 20.11
C ASP A 86 2.21 -8.61 21.60
N ASP A 87 3.18 -8.38 22.47
CA ASP A 87 2.97 -8.14 23.91
C ASP A 87 2.97 -6.63 24.19
N TYR A 88 1.80 -6.08 24.51
CA TYR A 88 1.60 -4.67 24.84
C TYR A 88 2.05 -4.37 26.27
N VAL A 89 3.36 -4.32 26.48
CA VAL A 89 3.99 -4.19 27.80
C VAL A 89 3.58 -2.90 28.51
N LYS A 90 3.42 -1.80 27.78
CA LYS A 90 3.03 -0.51 28.36
C LYS A 90 2.22 0.33 27.40
N MET A 91 1.11 0.89 27.89
CA MET A 91 0.21 1.77 27.14
C MET A 91 0.07 3.15 27.81
N ASP A 92 -0.12 4.20 27.01
CA ASP A 92 -0.60 5.51 27.46
C ASP A 92 -1.79 5.95 26.61
N GLY A 93 -3.00 5.62 27.08
CA GLY A 93 -4.21 5.77 26.28
C GLY A 93 -4.19 4.85 25.06
N ALA A 94 -4.30 5.43 23.86
CA ALA A 94 -4.23 4.70 22.59
C ALA A 94 -2.79 4.55 22.06
N ARG A 95 -1.77 5.04 22.77
CA ARG A 95 -0.38 4.97 22.32
C ARG A 95 0.34 3.81 22.98
N THR A 96 0.96 2.95 22.19
CA THR A 96 1.89 1.93 22.68
C THR A 96 3.18 2.59 23.13
N MET A 97 3.54 2.46 24.41
CA MET A 97 4.77 3.04 24.94
C MET A 97 5.93 2.03 24.90
N GLU A 98 5.61 0.75 25.07
CA GLU A 98 6.54 -0.37 24.94
C GLU A 98 5.78 -1.58 24.39
N LEU A 99 6.27 -2.14 23.28
CA LEU A 99 5.77 -3.34 22.62
C LEU A 99 6.91 -4.33 22.50
N HIS A 100 6.67 -5.59 22.86
CA HIS A 100 7.59 -6.68 22.54
C HIS A 100 6.92 -7.53 21.47
N ARG A 101 7.57 -7.66 20.31
CA ARG A 101 7.08 -8.40 19.14
C ARG A 101 7.98 -9.60 18.91
N GLN A 102 7.47 -10.79 19.15
CA GLN A 102 8.13 -12.02 18.72
C GLN A 102 7.76 -12.29 17.27
N VAL A 103 8.75 -12.39 16.39
CA VAL A 103 8.55 -12.76 14.99
C VAL A 103 8.54 -14.28 14.89
N ASP A 104 7.37 -14.90 14.71
CA ASP A 104 7.25 -16.35 14.60
C ASP A 104 7.54 -16.85 13.19
N THR A 105 7.10 -16.11 12.17
CA THR A 105 7.30 -16.44 10.76
C THR A 105 7.33 -15.16 9.94
N MET A 106 8.26 -15.07 9.00
CA MET A 106 8.35 -14.03 7.99
C MET A 106 8.97 -14.66 6.74
N ALA A 107 8.10 -15.14 5.86
CA ALA A 107 8.48 -15.87 4.67
C ALA A 107 7.93 -15.21 3.42
N GLY A 108 8.77 -15.10 2.40
CA GLY A 108 8.39 -14.71 1.05
C GLY A 108 8.49 -15.89 0.11
N GLU A 109 7.52 -16.06 -0.77
CA GLU A 109 7.57 -16.96 -1.90
C GLU A 109 7.42 -16.14 -3.18
N TYR A 110 8.18 -16.47 -4.22
CA TYR A 110 8.01 -15.85 -5.52
C TYR A 110 8.03 -16.88 -6.62
N SER A 111 7.34 -16.58 -7.70
CA SER A 111 7.43 -17.29 -8.96
C SER A 111 7.49 -16.27 -10.09
N ALA A 112 8.44 -16.45 -10.99
CA ALA A 112 8.57 -15.66 -12.22
C ALA A 112 8.55 -16.62 -13.42
N GLY A 113 7.74 -16.30 -14.43
CA GLY A 113 7.82 -16.85 -15.78
C GLY A 113 8.17 -18.34 -15.89
N THR A 114 9.09 -18.68 -16.81
CA THR A 114 9.66 -20.01 -17.19
C THR A 114 10.00 -21.06 -16.10
N GLY A 115 9.53 -20.92 -14.87
CA GLY A 115 9.66 -21.90 -13.79
C GLY A 115 10.73 -21.54 -12.79
N ASP A 116 11.13 -20.26 -12.73
CA ASP A 116 11.92 -19.76 -11.62
C ASP A 116 10.99 -19.50 -10.44
N SER A 117 11.28 -20.15 -9.32
CA SER A 117 10.50 -20.00 -8.10
C SER A 117 11.41 -20.16 -6.92
N GLY A 118 11.25 -19.28 -5.94
CA GLY A 118 12.04 -19.28 -4.72
C GLY A 118 11.17 -19.10 -3.50
N SER A 119 11.72 -19.50 -2.36
CA SER A 119 11.16 -19.22 -1.05
C SER A 119 12.30 -18.76 -0.15
N GLU A 120 12.12 -17.64 0.54
CA GLU A 120 13.11 -17.08 1.45
C GLU A 120 12.46 -16.77 2.80
N SER A 121 13.12 -17.18 3.87
CA SER A 121 12.76 -16.82 5.25
C SER A 121 13.65 -15.68 5.72
N ALA A 122 13.08 -14.70 6.41
CA ALA A 122 13.86 -13.59 6.94
C ALA A 122 14.77 -14.05 8.11
N PRO A 123 16.01 -13.53 8.22
CA PRO A 123 16.90 -13.82 9.35
C PRO A 123 16.32 -13.48 10.73
N ILE A 124 15.29 -12.62 10.78
CA ILE A 124 14.65 -12.16 12.01
C ILE A 124 13.66 -13.16 12.63
N GLU A 125 13.34 -14.25 11.92
CA GLU A 125 12.46 -15.29 12.46
C GLU A 125 12.99 -15.89 13.78
N GLY A 126 12.15 -15.93 14.79
CA GLY A 126 12.47 -16.40 16.13
C GLY A 126 13.05 -15.32 17.06
N HIS A 127 13.21 -14.08 16.60
CA HIS A 127 13.70 -12.97 17.40
C HIS A 127 12.57 -12.15 18.01
N THR A 128 12.87 -11.48 19.13
CA THR A 128 11.96 -10.54 19.79
C THR A 128 12.45 -9.12 19.59
N LEU A 129 11.67 -8.33 18.85
CA LEU A 129 11.85 -6.90 18.67
C LEU A 129 11.16 -6.13 19.80
N ILE A 130 11.85 -5.15 20.36
CA ILE A 130 11.33 -4.26 21.41
C ILE A 130 11.20 -2.87 20.80
N PHE A 131 9.96 -2.42 20.62
CA PHE A 131 9.64 -1.07 20.19
C PHE A 131 9.40 -0.19 21.43
N LYS A 132 10.10 0.95 21.50
CA LYS A 132 9.96 1.94 22.57
C LYS A 132 9.74 3.32 22.02
N TRP A 133 8.64 3.94 22.43
CA TRP A 133 8.32 5.31 22.05
C TRP A 133 9.33 6.29 22.66
N ASN A 134 10.05 7.02 21.80
CA ASN A 134 10.88 8.15 22.17
C ASN A 134 10.05 9.44 22.05
N ALA A 135 9.67 10.01 23.20
CA ALA A 135 8.88 11.23 23.22
C ALA A 135 9.65 12.50 22.80
N GLU A 136 10.98 12.48 22.77
CA GLU A 136 11.79 13.61 22.32
C GLU A 136 11.89 13.66 20.79
N GLU A 137 12.00 12.49 20.16
CA GLU A 137 12.13 12.33 18.69
C GLU A 137 10.76 12.10 18.01
N GLU A 138 9.72 11.82 18.80
CA GLU A 138 8.39 11.44 18.31
C GLU A 138 8.41 10.23 17.38
N GLU A 139 9.25 9.23 17.70
CA GLU A 139 9.41 8.00 16.92
C GLU A 139 9.61 6.77 17.81
N TYR A 140 9.48 5.58 17.23
CA TYR A 140 9.80 4.33 17.92
C TYR A 140 11.27 3.97 17.71
N THR A 141 11.97 3.73 18.81
CA THR A 141 13.28 3.07 18.80
C THR A 141 13.08 1.56 18.81
N ILE A 142 13.86 0.84 18.02
CA ILE A 142 13.79 -0.62 17.89
C ILE A 142 15.07 -1.22 18.48
N SER A 143 14.93 -2.32 19.21
CA SER A 143 16.06 -3.08 19.74
C SER A 143 15.69 -4.55 19.88
N GLU A 144 16.67 -5.45 19.84
CA GLU A 144 16.41 -6.87 20.11
C GLU A 144 16.55 -7.19 21.60
N GLU A 145 15.71 -8.12 22.08
CA GLU A 145 15.79 -8.62 23.45
C GLU A 145 17.10 -9.40 23.69
N ASP A 146 17.46 -10.30 22.76
CA ASP A 146 18.69 -11.07 22.81
C ASP A 146 19.83 -10.38 22.05
N LYS A 147 20.66 -9.66 22.80
CA LYS A 147 21.82 -8.95 22.24
C LYS A 147 22.97 -9.85 21.82
N GLU A 148 23.02 -11.11 22.27
CA GLU A 148 24.12 -12.03 21.94
C GLU A 148 23.92 -12.65 20.55
N ASN A 149 22.66 -12.82 20.14
CA ASN A 149 22.29 -13.38 18.84
C ASN A 149 21.60 -12.36 17.92
N ALA A 150 21.74 -11.06 18.21
CA ALA A 150 21.10 -10.00 17.44
C ALA A 150 21.41 -10.08 15.94
N VAL A 151 20.41 -9.79 15.11
CA VAL A 151 20.55 -9.57 13.67
C VAL A 151 21.25 -8.23 13.44
N GLU A 152 21.68 -7.96 12.22
CA GLU A 152 22.29 -6.67 11.87
C GLU A 152 21.28 -5.54 12.11
N THR A 153 21.72 -4.46 12.78
CA THR A 153 20.82 -3.37 13.19
C THR A 153 20.09 -2.75 12.01
N GLU A 154 20.77 -2.66 10.87
CA GLU A 154 20.25 -2.14 9.60
C GLU A 154 19.08 -2.96 9.04
N ASP A 155 18.90 -4.22 9.46
CA ASP A 155 17.73 -5.03 9.09
C ASP A 155 16.56 -4.81 10.06
N THR A 156 16.85 -4.55 11.33
CA THR A 156 15.81 -4.30 12.35
C THR A 156 15.16 -2.92 12.23
N GLU A 157 15.87 -1.94 11.67
CA GLU A 157 15.38 -0.57 11.50
C GLU A 157 14.29 -0.43 10.43
N LEU A 158 14.15 -1.44 9.56
CA LEU A 158 13.12 -1.51 8.52
C LEU A 158 11.73 -1.87 9.07
N PHE A 159 11.61 -2.28 10.34
CA PHE A 159 10.33 -2.70 10.88
C PHE A 159 9.49 -1.52 11.37
N ALA A 160 8.19 -1.58 11.12
CA ALA A 160 7.20 -0.65 11.66
C ALA A 160 6.54 -1.21 12.93
N GLU A 161 6.30 -0.36 13.93
CA GLU A 161 5.59 -0.77 15.15
C GLU A 161 4.12 -1.10 14.88
N ASP A 162 3.47 -0.39 13.96
CA ASP A 162 2.05 -0.55 13.72
C ASP A 162 1.73 -1.82 12.94
N LEU A 163 1.10 -2.78 13.62
CA LEU A 163 0.42 -3.92 13.01
C LEU A 163 -1.04 -3.97 13.48
N ASP A 164 -1.60 -2.85 13.91
CA ASP A 164 -2.95 -2.75 14.47
C ASP A 164 -3.94 -2.07 13.53
N LEU A 165 -3.49 -1.75 12.32
CA LEU A 165 -4.28 -1.09 11.27
C LEU A 165 -4.88 0.23 11.77
N ARG A 166 -4.15 0.96 12.64
CA ARG A 166 -4.69 2.15 13.33
C ARG A 166 -5.00 3.29 12.37
N SER A 167 -4.35 3.35 11.21
CA SER A 167 -4.64 4.31 10.14
C SER A 167 -6.06 4.16 9.59
N LEU A 168 -6.66 2.97 9.68
CA LEU A 168 -8.03 2.72 9.22
C LEU A 168 -9.09 3.29 10.18
N LEU A 169 -8.72 3.72 11.38
CA LEU A 169 -9.67 4.13 12.41
C LEU A 169 -10.11 5.58 12.26
N PRO A 170 -11.39 5.90 12.57
CA PRO A 170 -11.84 7.28 12.55
C PRO A 170 -11.26 8.06 13.73
N ASN A 171 -11.00 9.36 13.51
CA ASN A 171 -10.53 10.26 14.56
C ASN A 171 -11.62 10.66 15.57
N GLU A 172 -12.89 10.41 15.25
CA GLU A 172 -14.06 10.78 16.06
C GLU A 172 -15.05 9.62 16.15
N SER A 173 -16.01 9.71 17.09
CA SER A 173 -17.11 8.73 17.16
C SER A 173 -18.04 8.84 15.96
N VAL A 174 -18.33 7.69 15.35
CA VAL A 174 -19.08 7.53 14.11
C VAL A 174 -20.46 6.93 14.35
N SER A 175 -21.39 7.20 13.45
CA SER A 175 -22.67 6.50 13.31
C SER A 175 -22.64 5.62 12.07
N GLU A 176 -23.48 4.59 12.03
CA GLU A 176 -23.62 3.73 10.83
C GLU A 176 -23.87 4.59 9.58
N GLY A 177 -23.05 4.38 8.55
CA GLY A 177 -23.01 5.13 7.30
C GLY A 177 -22.09 6.37 7.31
N ASP A 178 -21.43 6.70 8.42
CA ASP A 178 -20.38 7.71 8.43
C ASP A 178 -19.12 7.17 7.73
N SER A 179 -18.48 8.02 6.93
CA SER A 179 -17.30 7.68 6.14
C SER A 179 -16.15 8.66 6.39
N TRP A 180 -14.92 8.18 6.22
CA TRP A 180 -13.68 8.95 6.24
C TRP A 180 -12.71 8.41 5.19
N THR A 181 -11.62 9.13 4.94
CA THR A 181 -10.67 8.78 3.87
C THR A 181 -9.27 8.62 4.43
N LEU A 182 -8.52 7.67 3.90
CA LEU A 182 -7.07 7.55 4.09
C LEU A 182 -6.35 8.15 2.89
N SER A 183 -5.18 8.74 3.16
CA SER A 183 -4.27 9.19 2.11
C SER A 183 -3.56 8.00 1.46
N GLY A 184 -3.05 8.18 0.24
CA GLY A 184 -2.21 7.17 -0.41
C GLY A 184 -0.98 6.80 0.42
N SER A 185 -0.37 7.76 1.14
CA SER A 185 0.75 7.45 2.05
C SER A 185 0.34 6.50 3.19
N ASP A 186 -0.86 6.65 3.74
CA ASP A 186 -1.35 5.75 4.78
C ASP A 186 -1.70 4.36 4.20
N LEU A 187 -2.20 4.34 2.95
CA LEU A 187 -2.46 3.10 2.23
C LEU A 187 -1.16 2.32 1.95
N MET A 188 -0.07 2.99 1.57
CA MET A 188 1.22 2.33 1.34
C MET A 188 1.72 1.57 2.58
N SER A 189 1.50 2.10 3.79
CA SER A 189 1.83 1.39 5.03
C SER A 189 0.96 0.14 5.27
N LEU A 190 -0.25 0.09 4.70
CA LEU A 190 -1.11 -1.10 4.76
C LEU A 190 -0.65 -2.17 3.77
N LEU A 191 -0.05 -1.80 2.64
CA LEU A 191 0.37 -2.75 1.60
C LEU A 191 1.59 -3.59 1.99
N ALA A 192 2.36 -3.13 2.98
CA ALA A 192 3.55 -3.82 3.50
C ALA A 192 3.52 -3.88 5.03
N PRO A 193 2.58 -4.64 5.63
CA PRO A 193 2.41 -4.73 7.06
C PRO A 193 3.71 -5.14 7.76
N GLY A 194 4.12 -4.34 8.75
CA GLY A 194 5.29 -4.61 9.58
C GLY A 194 6.58 -4.04 9.04
N LEU A 195 6.57 -3.45 7.84
CA LEU A 195 7.71 -2.78 7.23
C LEU A 195 7.47 -1.27 7.13
N ASP A 196 8.53 -0.51 7.37
CA ASP A 196 8.63 0.89 7.01
C ASP A 196 9.11 0.97 5.55
N VAL A 197 8.15 1.08 4.64
CA VAL A 197 8.39 1.09 3.19
C VAL A 197 9.40 2.16 2.79
N ARG A 198 9.35 3.34 3.42
CA ARG A 198 10.26 4.44 3.09
C ARG A 198 11.70 4.11 3.46
N LYS A 199 11.92 3.58 4.67
CA LYS A 199 13.27 3.11 5.06
C LYS A 199 13.76 1.96 4.19
N ALA A 200 12.87 1.05 3.81
CA ALA A 200 13.24 -0.05 2.91
C ALA A 200 13.69 0.46 1.54
N LEU A 201 13.01 1.48 1.00
CA LEU A 201 13.39 2.14 -0.25
C LEU A 201 14.71 2.91 -0.11
N ASP A 202 14.88 3.67 0.97
CA ASP A 202 16.13 4.39 1.25
C ASP A 202 17.32 3.42 1.29
N LYS A 203 17.18 2.30 2.00
CA LYS A 203 18.21 1.24 2.06
C LYS A 203 18.49 0.63 0.69
N ALA A 204 17.43 0.29 -0.06
CA ALA A 204 17.57 -0.26 -1.41
C ALA A 204 18.34 0.71 -2.34
N LYS A 205 18.12 2.02 -2.20
CA LYS A 205 18.86 3.05 -2.94
C LYS A 205 20.32 3.14 -2.54
N GLU A 206 20.61 3.06 -1.24
CA GLU A 206 21.99 3.04 -0.73
C GLU A 206 22.76 1.84 -1.29
N GLU A 207 22.15 0.67 -1.32
CA GLU A 207 22.73 -0.56 -1.88
C GLU A 207 22.86 -0.53 -3.42
N ALA A 208 21.86 0.00 -4.13
CA ALA A 208 21.87 0.12 -5.60
C ALA A 208 22.93 1.11 -6.13
N SER A 209 23.38 2.04 -5.29
CA SER A 209 24.40 3.04 -5.64
C SER A 209 25.76 2.47 -6.06
N GLU A 210 25.96 1.15 -5.95
CA GLU A 210 27.14 0.42 -6.45
C GLU A 210 27.09 0.04 -7.95
N GLY A 211 26.01 0.28 -8.71
CA GLY A 211 26.10 0.08 -10.17
C GLY A 211 24.88 0.16 -11.07
N GLU A 212 23.65 0.34 -10.59
CA GLU A 212 22.46 0.36 -11.45
C GLU A 212 21.55 1.56 -11.16
N MET A 213 20.86 2.04 -12.20
CA MET A 213 20.19 3.35 -12.22
C MET A 213 19.25 3.53 -11.03
N PRO A 214 19.50 4.49 -10.13
CA PRO A 214 18.51 4.90 -9.17
C PRO A 214 17.49 5.73 -9.94
N ILE A 215 16.46 5.07 -10.49
CA ILE A 215 15.21 5.78 -10.78
C ILE A 215 14.81 6.42 -9.44
N GLU A 216 14.34 7.67 -9.47
CA GLU A 216 13.79 8.32 -8.28
C GLU A 216 12.44 7.66 -7.92
N ILE A 217 12.53 6.41 -7.46
CA ILE A 217 11.38 5.57 -7.10
C ILE A 217 10.52 6.28 -6.06
N ASP A 218 11.12 7.02 -5.14
CA ASP A 218 10.39 7.82 -4.15
C ASP A 218 9.53 8.91 -4.80
N GLU A 219 10.05 9.64 -5.81
CA GLU A 219 9.26 10.67 -6.49
C GLU A 219 8.10 10.03 -7.24
N ALA A 220 8.36 8.92 -7.95
CA ALA A 220 7.30 8.17 -8.63
C ALA A 220 6.24 7.63 -7.64
N LEU A 221 6.66 7.09 -6.49
CA LEU A 221 5.74 6.62 -5.45
C LEU A 221 4.96 7.75 -4.80
N ASP A 222 5.60 8.88 -4.52
CA ASP A 222 4.91 10.06 -3.99
C ASP A 222 3.86 10.54 -5.00
N MET A 223 4.20 10.66 -6.29
CA MET A 223 3.27 11.01 -7.38
C MET A 223 2.08 10.06 -7.48
N ILE A 224 2.32 8.74 -7.37
CA ILE A 224 1.25 7.73 -7.34
C ILE A 224 0.38 7.93 -6.11
N SER A 225 0.99 8.09 -4.93
CA SER A 225 0.27 8.17 -3.65
C SER A 225 -0.56 9.44 -3.48
N GLU A 226 -0.19 10.57 -4.11
CA GLU A 226 -0.91 11.84 -3.99
C GLU A 226 -2.36 11.77 -4.50
N GLY A 227 -2.63 10.90 -5.47
CA GLY A 227 -3.97 10.73 -6.04
C GLY A 227 -4.78 9.58 -5.45
N MET A 228 -4.14 8.65 -4.74
CA MET A 228 -4.81 7.50 -4.14
C MET A 228 -5.56 7.89 -2.86
N VAL A 229 -6.83 7.51 -2.78
CA VAL A 229 -7.67 7.75 -1.60
C VAL A 229 -8.51 6.52 -1.33
N LEU A 230 -8.34 5.92 -0.16
CA LEU A 230 -9.18 4.81 0.30
C LEU A 230 -10.33 5.38 1.15
N GLU A 231 -11.58 5.14 0.74
CA GLU A 231 -12.77 5.45 1.52
C GLU A 231 -13.05 4.33 2.53
N CYS A 232 -13.18 4.69 3.80
CA CYS A 232 -13.63 3.82 4.88
C CYS A 232 -15.06 4.20 5.29
N THR A 233 -15.96 3.24 5.38
CA THR A 233 -17.35 3.47 5.81
C THR A 233 -17.68 2.55 6.98
N TYR A 234 -18.14 3.11 8.09
CA TYR A 234 -18.64 2.31 9.21
C TYR A 234 -20.04 1.77 8.90
N VAL A 235 -20.18 0.45 8.72
CA VAL A 235 -21.45 -0.19 8.31
C VAL A 235 -22.23 -0.84 9.45
N GLY A 236 -21.81 -0.59 10.69
CA GLY A 236 -22.51 -1.04 11.89
C GLY A 236 -21.82 -2.23 12.56
N THR A 237 -22.61 -3.12 13.16
CA THR A 237 -22.10 -4.26 13.95
C THR A 237 -22.48 -5.61 13.34
N ARG A 238 -21.60 -6.59 13.46
CA ARG A 238 -21.82 -7.99 13.09
C ARG A 238 -21.57 -8.91 14.28
N GLU A 239 -22.43 -9.90 14.51
CA GLU A 239 -22.20 -10.93 15.53
C GLU A 239 -21.49 -12.13 14.91
N VAL A 240 -20.30 -12.46 15.43
CA VAL A 240 -19.49 -13.60 15.00
C VAL A 240 -19.14 -14.40 16.25
N GLU A 241 -19.56 -15.67 16.31
CA GLU A 241 -19.28 -16.56 17.45
C GLU A 241 -19.68 -16.01 18.83
N GLY A 242 -20.69 -15.14 18.89
CA GLY A 242 -21.16 -14.49 20.13
C GLY A 242 -20.37 -13.25 20.54
N GLN A 243 -19.43 -12.81 19.72
CA GLN A 243 -18.72 -11.53 19.83
C GLN A 243 -19.38 -10.51 18.89
N THR A 244 -19.57 -9.28 19.37
CA THR A 244 -20.06 -8.18 18.55
C THR A 244 -18.87 -7.41 18.00
N LEU A 245 -18.70 -7.45 16.68
CA LEU A 245 -17.64 -6.76 15.96
C LEU A 245 -18.22 -5.54 15.25
N LEU A 246 -17.50 -4.43 15.30
CA LEU A 246 -17.74 -3.26 14.45
C LEU A 246 -17.19 -3.56 13.06
N VAL A 247 -17.90 -3.17 12.00
CA VAL A 247 -17.49 -3.45 10.63
C VAL A 247 -17.25 -2.15 9.88
N ILE A 248 -16.07 -2.05 9.24
CA ILE A 248 -15.67 -0.94 8.38
C ILE A 248 -15.46 -1.52 6.99
N GLU A 249 -16.23 -1.06 6.01
CA GLU A 249 -16.03 -1.39 4.60
C GLU A 249 -15.04 -0.40 3.97
N LEU A 250 -14.21 -0.92 3.06
CA LEU A 250 -13.18 -0.17 2.36
C LEU A 250 -13.48 -0.17 0.87
N SER A 251 -13.31 0.99 0.23
CA SER A 251 -13.44 1.11 -1.23
C SER A 251 -12.55 2.21 -1.80
N SER A 252 -11.96 1.99 -2.96
CA SER A 252 -11.27 3.01 -3.75
C SER A 252 -11.52 2.78 -5.23
N GLU A 253 -11.62 3.87 -5.98
CA GLU A 253 -11.53 3.90 -7.44
C GLU A 253 -10.59 5.05 -7.79
N PHE A 254 -9.50 4.74 -8.48
CA PHE A 254 -8.42 5.66 -8.77
C PHE A 254 -8.06 5.59 -10.25
N GLU A 255 -7.92 6.75 -10.88
CA GLU A 255 -7.37 6.88 -12.23
C GLU A 255 -6.33 8.00 -12.22
N SER A 256 -5.17 7.76 -12.82
CA SER A 256 -4.10 8.75 -12.95
C SER A 256 -3.37 8.61 -14.28
N ASN A 257 -2.81 9.73 -14.73
CA ASN A 257 -1.93 9.80 -15.89
C ASN A 257 -0.71 10.61 -15.44
N ILE A 258 0.43 9.94 -15.39
CA ILE A 258 1.68 10.40 -14.80
C ILE A 258 2.70 10.54 -15.92
N ASP A 259 3.22 11.76 -16.12
CA ASP A 259 4.32 12.02 -17.04
C ASP A 259 5.65 11.76 -16.30
N LEU A 260 6.35 10.71 -16.71
CA LEU A 260 7.63 10.28 -16.14
C LEU A 260 8.82 10.68 -17.04
N SER A 261 8.58 11.47 -18.10
CA SER A 261 9.57 11.80 -19.12
C SER A 261 10.81 12.45 -18.51
N ASP A 262 10.62 13.47 -17.67
CA ASP A 262 11.72 14.22 -17.06
C ASP A 262 12.54 13.33 -16.09
N ILE A 263 11.86 12.57 -15.23
CA ILE A 263 12.51 11.67 -14.24
C ILE A 263 13.38 10.63 -14.96
N ILE A 264 12.85 9.99 -16.00
CA ILE A 264 13.57 8.95 -16.75
C ILE A 264 14.68 9.58 -17.59
N LEU A 265 14.43 10.73 -18.21
CA LEU A 265 15.42 11.43 -19.01
C LEU A 265 16.63 11.83 -18.16
N GLU A 266 16.42 12.41 -16.97
CA GLU A 266 17.51 12.76 -16.05
C GLU A 266 18.36 11.55 -15.65
N ALA A 267 17.72 10.40 -15.36
CA ALA A 267 18.41 9.15 -15.01
C ALA A 267 19.25 8.60 -16.18
N ILE A 268 18.73 8.70 -17.41
CA ILE A 268 19.44 8.26 -18.62
C ILE A 268 20.59 9.21 -18.96
N GLU A 269 20.36 10.52 -18.92
CA GLU A 269 21.36 11.55 -19.24
C GLU A 269 22.60 11.47 -18.34
N ALA A 270 22.42 11.11 -17.05
CA ALA A 270 23.52 10.91 -16.12
C ALA A 270 24.55 9.86 -16.59
N ASN A 271 24.11 8.90 -17.43
CA ASN A 271 24.92 7.79 -17.92
C ASN A 271 25.26 7.90 -19.42
N MET A 272 24.71 8.90 -20.13
CA MET A 272 24.93 9.07 -21.55
C MET A 272 26.18 9.91 -21.88
N PRO A 273 26.92 9.56 -22.96
CA PRO A 273 27.92 10.44 -23.55
C PRO A 273 27.36 11.83 -23.87
N PRO A 274 28.07 12.93 -23.52
CA PRO A 274 27.58 14.31 -23.66
C PRO A 274 27.33 14.77 -25.11
N GLU A 275 27.66 13.94 -26.10
CA GLU A 275 27.46 14.24 -27.53
C GLU A 275 26.17 13.65 -28.11
N MET A 276 25.43 12.85 -27.35
CA MET A 276 24.13 12.33 -27.76
C MET A 276 23.00 13.21 -27.25
N ALA A 277 22.03 13.49 -28.13
CA ALA A 277 20.78 14.14 -27.78
C ALA A 277 19.66 13.09 -27.83
N LEU A 278 18.93 12.95 -26.72
CA LEU A 278 17.78 12.08 -26.57
C LEU A 278 16.54 12.97 -26.38
N ASP A 279 15.50 12.69 -27.16
CA ASP A 279 14.15 13.18 -26.90
C ASP A 279 13.33 11.98 -26.43
N LEU A 280 12.74 12.07 -25.24
CA LEU A 280 12.04 10.97 -24.58
C LEU A 280 10.71 11.47 -24.02
N SER A 281 9.64 10.72 -24.28
CA SER A 281 8.31 10.88 -23.70
C SER A 281 7.96 9.56 -23.02
N VAL A 282 7.63 9.57 -21.74
CA VAL A 282 7.13 8.39 -21.02
C VAL A 282 5.91 8.80 -20.22
N VAL A 283 4.77 8.19 -20.54
CA VAL A 283 3.49 8.41 -19.85
C VAL A 283 3.04 7.09 -19.24
N LEU A 284 2.71 7.13 -17.96
CA LEU A 284 2.13 6.02 -17.21
C LEU A 284 0.67 6.34 -16.90
N GLU A 285 -0.26 5.61 -17.51
CA GLU A 285 -1.67 5.62 -17.14
C GLU A 285 -1.91 4.50 -16.14
N MET A 286 -2.61 4.80 -15.05
CA MET A 286 -2.96 3.83 -14.01
C MET A 286 -4.44 3.92 -13.69
N ALA A 287 -5.09 2.78 -13.58
CA ALA A 287 -6.40 2.62 -12.98
C ALA A 287 -6.29 1.61 -11.84
N ALA A 288 -6.91 1.89 -10.70
CA ALA A 288 -6.95 0.96 -9.58
C ALA A 288 -8.33 0.92 -8.92
N GLU A 289 -8.80 -0.27 -8.61
CA GLU A 289 -9.98 -0.52 -7.79
C GLU A 289 -9.56 -1.25 -6.52
N ALA A 290 -10.02 -0.80 -5.35
CA ALA A 290 -9.79 -1.50 -4.10
C ALA A 290 -11.11 -1.78 -3.38
N THR A 291 -11.24 -2.96 -2.80
CA THR A 291 -12.36 -3.30 -1.91
C THR A 291 -11.86 -4.07 -0.69
N GLY A 292 -12.52 -3.91 0.45
CA GLY A 292 -12.09 -4.60 1.66
C GLY A 292 -13.03 -4.44 2.84
N GLU A 293 -12.66 -5.09 3.94
CA GLU A 293 -13.41 -5.03 5.20
C GLU A 293 -12.47 -5.18 6.39
N VAL A 294 -12.68 -4.38 7.43
CA VAL A 294 -12.11 -4.57 8.77
C VAL A 294 -13.23 -4.94 9.74
N SER A 295 -13.02 -6.02 10.49
CA SER A 295 -13.83 -6.36 11.65
C SER A 295 -13.07 -6.01 12.93
N TRP A 296 -13.67 -5.20 13.81
CA TRP A 296 -13.03 -4.63 15.00
C TRP A 296 -13.75 -5.02 16.29
N ASP A 297 -13.02 -5.53 17.29
CA ASP A 297 -13.61 -5.75 18.63
C ASP A 297 -13.56 -4.46 19.43
N ALA A 298 -14.70 -3.79 19.55
CA ALA A 298 -14.84 -2.55 20.33
C ALA A 298 -14.46 -2.71 21.81
N ARG A 299 -14.63 -3.92 22.37
CA ARG A 299 -14.37 -4.19 23.78
C ARG A 299 -12.89 -4.49 24.03
N ALA A 300 -12.27 -5.24 23.13
CA ALA A 300 -10.84 -5.56 23.25
C ALA A 300 -9.94 -4.44 22.70
N GLY A 301 -10.47 -3.60 21.81
CA GLY A 301 -9.79 -2.43 21.27
C GLY A 301 -8.75 -2.74 20.19
N HIS A 302 -8.95 -3.81 19.41
CA HIS A 302 -8.11 -4.21 18.28
C HIS A 302 -8.95 -4.81 17.13
N PHE A 303 -8.36 -4.91 15.94
CA PHE A 303 -8.99 -5.62 14.82
C PHE A 303 -9.01 -7.13 15.09
N VAL A 304 -9.98 -7.83 14.53
CA VAL A 304 -10.09 -9.30 14.61
C VAL A 304 -9.76 -9.91 13.25
N ASN A 305 -10.32 -9.35 12.18
CA ASN A 305 -10.06 -9.75 10.80
C ASN A 305 -9.96 -8.52 9.91
N PHE A 306 -9.16 -8.64 8.87
CA PHE A 306 -9.00 -7.66 7.81
C PHE A 306 -8.83 -8.39 6.47
N ALA A 307 -9.46 -7.86 5.43
CA ALA A 307 -9.26 -8.28 4.06
C ALA A 307 -9.25 -7.05 3.15
N LEU A 308 -8.33 -7.02 2.19
CA LEU A 308 -8.21 -6.00 1.17
C LEU A 308 -7.82 -6.66 -0.15
N GLU A 309 -8.55 -6.31 -1.20
CA GLU A 309 -8.28 -6.70 -2.59
C GLU A 309 -8.05 -5.42 -3.39
N ILE A 310 -7.01 -5.39 -4.21
CA ILE A 310 -6.70 -4.27 -5.10
C ILE A 310 -6.37 -4.82 -6.48
N ASP A 311 -7.10 -4.36 -7.48
CA ASP A 311 -6.79 -4.56 -8.88
C ASP A 311 -6.20 -3.27 -9.45
N ILE A 312 -5.03 -3.37 -10.08
CA ILE A 312 -4.36 -2.26 -10.75
C ILE A 312 -4.16 -2.64 -12.21
N VAL A 313 -4.54 -1.74 -13.11
CA VAL A 313 -4.19 -1.79 -14.53
C VAL A 313 -3.29 -0.60 -14.83
N SER A 314 -2.18 -0.85 -15.51
CA SER A 314 -1.22 0.16 -15.88
C SER A 314 -0.92 0.09 -17.37
N VAL A 315 -0.85 1.24 -18.02
CA VAL A 315 -0.43 1.38 -19.42
C VAL A 315 0.77 2.31 -19.47
N ILE A 316 1.88 1.83 -20.00
CA ILE A 316 3.09 2.62 -20.22
C ILE A 316 3.17 2.92 -21.72
N ASP A 317 3.14 4.19 -22.09
CA ASP A 317 3.47 4.68 -23.43
C ASP A 317 4.80 5.44 -23.37
N ALA A 318 5.85 4.80 -23.86
CA ALA A 318 7.17 5.36 -23.98
C ALA A 318 7.53 5.55 -25.46
N SER A 319 7.98 6.74 -25.84
CA SER A 319 8.52 6.99 -27.17
C SER A 319 9.76 7.86 -27.08
N GLY A 320 10.70 7.65 -27.99
CA GLY A 320 11.91 8.45 -28.02
C GLY A 320 12.58 8.49 -29.37
N SER A 321 13.42 9.50 -29.54
CA SER A 321 14.28 9.65 -30.71
C SER A 321 15.69 10.06 -30.32
N MET A 322 16.67 9.56 -31.07
CA MET A 322 18.08 9.84 -30.84
C MET A 322 18.77 10.15 -32.16
N ASP A 323 19.60 11.20 -32.18
CA ASP A 323 20.54 11.48 -33.26
C ASP A 323 21.93 10.98 -32.89
N ALA A 324 22.40 9.94 -33.59
CA ALA A 324 23.74 9.41 -33.46
C ALA A 324 24.53 9.60 -34.78
N GLY A 325 25.29 10.68 -34.86
CA GLY A 325 26.18 10.94 -36.01
C GLY A 325 25.44 11.35 -37.29
N GLY A 326 24.31 12.05 -37.17
CA GLY A 326 23.48 12.50 -38.29
C GLY A 326 22.51 11.44 -38.80
N GLN A 327 22.31 10.35 -38.05
CA GLN A 327 21.28 9.36 -38.28
C GLN A 327 20.27 9.46 -37.14
N GLU A 328 19.06 9.89 -37.49
CA GLU A 328 17.90 9.89 -36.60
C GLU A 328 17.34 8.48 -36.50
N MET A 329 17.21 7.98 -35.28
CA MET A 329 16.53 6.73 -34.96
C MET A 329 15.38 7.05 -34.01
N SER A 330 14.22 6.45 -34.23
CA SER A 330 13.08 6.56 -33.32
C SER A 330 12.61 5.19 -32.88
N GLY A 331 12.10 5.11 -31.67
CA GLY A 331 11.49 3.91 -31.12
C GLY A 331 10.39 4.25 -30.15
N GLY A 332 9.58 3.24 -29.83
CA GLY A 332 8.58 3.36 -28.79
C GLY A 332 8.16 2.00 -28.28
N ILE A 333 7.58 2.01 -27.09
CA ILE A 333 7.05 0.87 -26.37
C ILE A 333 5.69 1.30 -25.84
N GLU A 334 4.66 0.52 -26.13
CA GLU A 334 3.38 0.60 -25.43
C GLU A 334 3.20 -0.74 -24.72
N ALA A 335 2.94 -0.72 -23.41
CA ALA A 335 2.80 -1.92 -22.61
C ALA A 335 1.60 -1.79 -21.68
N GLU A 336 0.76 -2.82 -21.62
CA GLU A 336 -0.34 -2.93 -20.65
C GLU A 336 -0.01 -4.05 -19.67
N ALA A 337 -0.07 -3.74 -18.38
CA ALA A 337 0.17 -4.70 -17.31
C ALA A 337 -0.90 -4.58 -16.23
N SER A 338 -1.30 -5.71 -15.67
CA SER A 338 -2.20 -5.77 -14.53
C SER A 338 -1.52 -6.37 -13.30
N LEU A 339 -1.97 -5.93 -12.14
CA LEU A 339 -1.55 -6.40 -10.83
C LEU A 339 -2.78 -6.64 -9.97
N HIS A 340 -2.90 -7.85 -9.43
CA HIS A 340 -3.91 -8.23 -8.46
C HIS A 340 -3.22 -8.42 -7.11
N TYR A 341 -3.71 -7.72 -6.08
CA TYR A 341 -3.17 -7.75 -4.72
C TYR A 341 -4.27 -8.20 -3.76
N GLU A 342 -3.99 -9.23 -2.98
CA GLU A 342 -4.82 -9.66 -1.85
C GLU A 342 -4.01 -9.55 -0.56
N LEU A 343 -4.59 -8.94 0.46
CA LEU A 343 -4.08 -8.96 1.83
C LEU A 343 -5.18 -9.44 2.77
N SER A 344 -4.87 -10.47 3.55
CA SER A 344 -5.69 -10.89 4.68
C SER A 344 -4.91 -10.78 5.97
N ALA A 345 -5.58 -10.40 7.05
CA ALA A 345 -4.98 -10.39 8.38
C ALA A 345 -5.96 -10.81 9.47
N SER A 346 -5.43 -11.35 10.56
CA SER A 346 -6.19 -11.68 11.76
C SER A 346 -5.40 -11.39 13.03
N ALA A 347 -6.10 -11.10 14.14
CA ALA A 347 -5.50 -10.94 15.46
C ALA A 347 -6.36 -11.58 16.55
N ASN A 348 -5.75 -12.42 17.40
CA ASN A 348 -6.44 -13.22 18.42
C ASN A 348 -5.76 -13.22 19.78
#